data_AF-A0A6P5S710-F1
#
_entry.id   AF-A0A6P5S710-F1
#
_cell.length_a   1.000
_cell.length_b   1.000
_cell.length_c   1.000
_cell.angle_alpha   90.00
_cell.angle_beta   90.00
_cell.angle_gamma   90.00
#
_symmetry.space_group_name_H-M   'P 1'
#
loop_
_entity.id
_entity.type
_entity.pdbx_description
1 polymer ?
#
loop_
_entity_poly.entity_id
_entity_poly.type
_entity_poly.pdbx_seq_one_letter_code
_entity_poly.pdbx_strand_id
1 'polypeptide(L)'
;MACVSDESWVALPKMLSERLALREEDRHDDEQPSFFGSESTAYRLEKVFPVYALGIPKPDSDPANPASFSGDPIWDAVREEAKLEAEKEPILSSFLYASILAHDCLEQALGFVLANRLQNPTLLATQLMDIFYDVMMHDRDIQRSVRLDVQAFKDRDPACLSYCSALLYLKGYHSLQVHRVAHSLWSKGRKVLALALQSRISEVFGVDIHPAAKIGEGILLDHGTGVVIGETAVVGNRVSLMHGVTLGGTGKEIGDRHPKVGDGALIGASATILGNIKIGQGAMIAAGSLVLKDVPPRSMVAGIPAKVIGYVDEKDPSLTMKHDASKEFFEHVAVQCRDTRSAGGHSSERTHRST
;
A
#
# COMPACT_ATOMS: atom_id res chain seq x y z
N MET A 1 -44.82 33.47 22.88
CA MET A 1 -45.70 33.07 23.99
C MET A 1 -45.85 31.55 23.87
N ALA A 2 -45.17 30.78 24.75
CA ALA A 2 -44.84 29.35 24.60
C ALA A 2 -43.99 29.00 23.34
N CYS A 3 -43.06 28.04 23.26
CA CYS A 3 -42.53 26.95 24.12
C CYS A 3 -43.13 25.52 23.94
N VAL A 4 -42.27 24.56 23.59
CA VAL A 4 -42.30 23.09 23.92
C VAL A 4 -43.46 22.28 23.28
N SER A 5 -43.27 21.12 22.62
CA SER A 5 -42.10 20.29 22.25
C SER A 5 -42.34 19.63 20.84
N ASP A 6 -41.90 18.46 20.36
CA ASP A 6 -41.16 17.27 20.90
C ASP A 6 -40.53 16.41 19.76
N GLU A 7 -39.81 15.33 20.09
CA GLU A 7 -39.25 14.36 19.14
C GLU A 7 -40.22 13.20 18.77
N SER A 8 -40.00 12.54 17.63
CA SER A 8 -40.50 11.16 17.43
C SER A 8 -39.59 10.31 16.52
N TRP A 9 -38.97 9.29 17.11
CA TRP A 9 -38.23 8.24 16.40
C TRP A 9 -39.16 7.09 16.02
N VAL A 10 -39.03 6.56 14.79
CA VAL A 10 -39.78 5.38 14.33
C VAL A 10 -38.90 4.12 14.45
N ALA A 11 -39.34 3.16 15.27
CA ALA A 11 -38.66 1.87 15.46
C ALA A 11 -39.41 0.74 14.74
N LEU A 12 -38.67 -0.24 14.23
CA LEU A 12 -39.22 -1.43 13.56
C LEU A 12 -39.80 -2.44 14.58
N PRO A 13 -40.93 -3.10 14.30
CA PRO A 13 -41.53 -4.07 15.23
C PRO A 13 -40.72 -5.36 15.40
N LYS A 14 -40.61 -5.84 16.65
CA LYS A 14 -40.21 -7.22 16.97
C LYS A 14 -41.40 -8.16 16.84
N MET A 15 -41.24 -9.25 16.10
CA MET A 15 -42.10 -10.45 16.13
C MET A 15 -41.21 -11.71 16.02
N LEU A 16 -41.73 -12.86 16.46
CA LEU A 16 -41.07 -14.18 16.47
C LEU A 16 -39.88 -14.35 17.43
N SER A 17 -40.21 -14.46 18.72
CA SER A 17 -39.49 -15.33 19.66
C SER A 17 -40.35 -16.58 19.96
N GLU A 18 -39.72 -17.62 20.51
CA GLU A 18 -40.30 -18.80 21.18
C GLU A 18 -41.37 -19.65 20.47
N ARG A 19 -40.95 -20.83 20.00
CA ARG A 19 -41.47 -22.19 20.34
C ARG A 19 -40.40 -23.20 19.86
N LEU A 20 -40.05 -24.29 20.54
CA LEU A 20 -40.39 -24.82 21.87
C LEU A 20 -39.18 -25.68 22.35
N ALA A 21 -38.99 -25.83 23.66
CA ALA A 21 -37.93 -26.68 24.23
C ALA A 21 -38.45 -28.05 24.67
N LEU A 22 -37.49 -28.93 25.03
CA LEU A 22 -37.53 -30.17 25.83
C LEU A 22 -37.30 -31.49 25.08
N ARG A 23 -36.07 -32.03 25.17
CA ARG A 23 -35.69 -33.04 26.18
C ARG A 23 -34.19 -33.37 26.13
N GLU A 24 -33.61 -33.60 27.30
CA GLU A 24 -32.30 -34.25 27.49
C GLU A 24 -32.52 -35.74 27.76
N GLU A 25 -31.60 -36.60 27.35
CA GLU A 25 -31.37 -37.93 27.96
C GLU A 25 -29.97 -38.44 27.56
N ASP A 26 -29.27 -39.10 28.48
CA ASP A 26 -27.85 -39.42 28.37
C ASP A 26 -27.49 -40.52 27.34
N ARG A 27 -26.26 -40.42 26.81
CA ARG A 27 -25.29 -41.54 26.81
C ARG A 27 -23.86 -41.11 26.47
N HIS A 28 -22.90 -41.63 27.22
CA HIS A 28 -21.58 -41.92 26.67
C HIS A 28 -21.69 -43.14 25.74
N ASP A 29 -20.80 -43.21 24.74
CA ASP A 29 -19.96 -44.38 24.48
C ASP A 29 -18.81 -43.96 23.54
N ASP A 30 -17.65 -44.60 23.66
CA ASP A 30 -16.50 -44.45 22.75
C ASP A 30 -16.67 -45.36 21.53
N GLU A 31 -16.51 -44.83 20.31
CA GLU A 31 -16.02 -45.64 19.18
C GLU A 31 -15.45 -44.78 18.04
N GLN A 32 -14.32 -45.22 17.46
CA GLN A 32 -13.82 -44.71 16.17
C GLN A 32 -14.48 -45.47 15.02
N PRO A 33 -14.62 -44.81 13.86
CA PRO A 33 -13.92 -45.38 12.70
C PRO A 33 -13.05 -44.35 11.96
N SER A 34 -12.07 -44.87 11.23
CA SER A 34 -11.07 -44.13 10.47
C SER A 34 -11.46 -43.96 8.98
N PHE A 35 -10.63 -43.21 8.24
CA PHE A 35 -10.69 -42.97 6.79
C PHE A 35 -11.89 -42.15 6.25
N PHE A 36 -11.63 -40.87 6.00
CA PHE A 36 -11.55 -40.40 4.61
C PHE A 36 -10.40 -39.39 4.48
N GLY A 37 -9.60 -39.50 3.41
CA GLY A 37 -8.47 -38.60 3.18
C GLY A 37 -8.91 -37.32 2.48
N SER A 38 -8.44 -36.17 2.97
CA SER A 38 -8.42 -34.92 2.20
C SER A 38 -6.98 -34.55 1.87
N GLU A 39 -6.59 -34.70 0.60
CA GLU A 39 -5.41 -34.02 0.09
C GLU A 39 -5.72 -32.52 0.03
N SER A 40 -5.41 -31.81 1.10
CA SER A 40 -5.38 -30.35 1.09
C SER A 40 -4.36 -29.92 0.03
N THR A 41 -4.82 -29.21 -0.99
CA THR A 41 -3.98 -28.64 -2.06
C THR A 41 -3.16 -27.48 -1.54
N ALA A 42 -2.17 -27.80 -0.71
CA ALA A 42 -1.16 -26.88 -0.22
C ALA A 42 -0.37 -26.34 -1.41
N TYR A 43 -0.71 -25.11 -1.82
CA TYR A 43 0.03 -24.37 -2.86
C TYR A 43 1.52 -24.35 -2.49
N ARG A 44 2.35 -24.85 -3.40
CA ARG A 44 3.76 -25.17 -3.12
C ARG A 44 4.64 -23.91 -3.22
N LEU A 45 4.45 -22.97 -2.29
CA LEU A 45 5.14 -21.67 -2.26
C LEU A 45 6.68 -21.77 -2.28
N GLU A 46 7.24 -22.88 -1.81
CA GLU A 46 8.70 -23.08 -1.70
C GLU A 46 9.38 -23.38 -3.04
N LYS A 47 9.51 -22.37 -3.93
CA LYS A 47 10.65 -22.28 -4.88
C LYS A 47 10.89 -20.97 -5.66
N VAL A 48 10.12 -19.90 -5.46
CA VAL A 48 10.31 -18.63 -6.21
C VAL A 48 10.89 -17.54 -5.30
N PHE A 49 12.22 -17.53 -5.18
CA PHE A 49 13.01 -16.49 -4.50
C PHE A 49 14.32 -16.25 -5.28
N PRO A 50 14.82 -14.99 -5.36
CA PRO A 50 14.41 -14.20 -6.52
C PRO A 50 15.57 -13.64 -7.36
N VAL A 51 15.33 -13.48 -8.67
CA VAL A 51 16.25 -12.83 -9.61
C VAL A 51 16.42 -11.32 -9.34
N TYR A 52 15.41 -10.67 -8.75
CA TYR A 52 15.33 -9.21 -8.66
C TYR A 52 15.55 -8.59 -7.27
N ALA A 53 15.53 -9.37 -6.18
CA ALA A 53 15.61 -8.81 -4.81
C ALA A 53 17.00 -8.88 -4.15
N LEU A 54 18.04 -9.30 -4.89
CA LEU A 54 19.43 -9.26 -4.41
C LEU A 54 20.09 -7.93 -4.79
N GLY A 55 20.61 -7.24 -3.77
CA GLY A 55 21.36 -5.99 -3.96
C GLY A 55 22.70 -6.19 -4.66
N ILE A 56 23.33 -5.05 -5.01
CA ILE A 56 24.59 -4.94 -5.76
C ILE A 56 25.60 -6.05 -5.38
N PRO A 57 26.06 -6.88 -6.34
CA PRO A 57 27.10 -7.87 -6.07
C PRO A 57 28.38 -7.21 -5.58
N LYS A 58 29.10 -7.85 -4.65
CA LYS A 58 30.48 -7.46 -4.36
C LYS A 58 31.34 -7.72 -5.61
N PRO A 59 32.36 -6.88 -5.89
CA PRO A 59 33.47 -7.32 -6.73
C PRO A 59 34.19 -8.51 -6.07
N ASP A 60 34.94 -9.25 -6.87
CA ASP A 60 35.79 -10.41 -6.50
C ASP A 60 35.08 -11.78 -6.42
N SER A 61 34.46 -12.21 -7.51
CA SER A 61 34.49 -13.61 -7.95
C SER A 61 34.51 -13.72 -9.48
N ASP A 62 35.15 -14.76 -10.02
CA ASP A 62 35.42 -14.92 -11.45
C ASP A 62 34.16 -14.97 -12.35
N PRO A 63 34.28 -14.59 -13.65
CA PRO A 63 33.16 -14.53 -14.60
C PRO A 63 32.76 -15.92 -15.10
N ALA A 64 32.27 -16.77 -14.19
CA ALA A 64 31.56 -18.00 -14.53
C ALA A 64 30.24 -17.64 -15.23
N ASN A 65 30.30 -17.63 -16.57
CA ASN A 65 29.24 -17.25 -17.51
C ASN A 65 27.81 -17.53 -16.98
N PRO A 66 27.05 -16.51 -16.56
CA PRO A 66 25.73 -16.71 -15.97
C PRO A 66 24.80 -17.27 -17.04
N ALA A 67 24.34 -18.52 -16.85
CA ALA A 67 23.42 -19.17 -17.77
C ALA A 67 22.19 -18.27 -17.97
N SER A 68 21.98 -17.82 -19.20
CA SER A 68 20.93 -16.85 -19.51
C SER A 68 19.56 -17.50 -19.38
N PHE A 69 18.92 -17.31 -18.23
CA PHE A 69 17.49 -17.57 -18.04
C PHE A 69 16.71 -16.64 -18.97
N SER A 70 16.39 -17.13 -20.17
CA SER A 70 15.76 -16.37 -21.26
C SER A 70 14.23 -16.30 -21.11
N GLY A 71 13.75 -16.06 -19.89
CA GLY A 71 12.34 -16.03 -19.51
C GLY A 71 12.09 -14.99 -18.43
N ASP A 72 10.82 -14.62 -18.26
CA ASP A 72 10.39 -13.61 -17.29
C ASP A 72 9.47 -14.29 -16.28
N PRO A 73 9.99 -14.75 -15.12
CA PRO A 73 9.26 -15.64 -14.22
C PRO A 73 8.00 -15.00 -13.61
N ILE A 74 7.92 -13.66 -13.56
CA ILE A 74 6.72 -12.94 -13.12
C ILE A 74 5.66 -13.00 -14.24
N TRP A 75 6.05 -12.83 -15.50
CA TRP A 75 5.12 -12.94 -16.63
C TRP A 75 4.64 -14.38 -16.84
N ASP A 76 5.55 -15.36 -16.75
CA ASP A 76 5.21 -16.77 -16.84
C ASP A 76 4.18 -17.16 -15.76
N ALA A 77 4.39 -16.72 -14.51
CA ALA A 77 3.43 -16.89 -13.42
C ALA A 77 2.09 -16.20 -13.70
N VAL A 78 2.08 -14.93 -14.14
CA VAL A 78 0.85 -14.20 -14.50
C VAL A 78 0.05 -14.95 -15.59
N ARG A 79 0.73 -15.55 -16.57
CA ARG A 79 0.07 -16.36 -17.63
C ARG A 79 -0.43 -17.71 -17.14
N GLU A 80 0.24 -18.35 -16.19
CA GLU A 80 -0.23 -19.59 -15.57
C GLU A 80 -1.46 -19.33 -14.68
N GLU A 81 -1.35 -18.36 -13.77
CA GLU A 81 -2.43 -17.90 -12.90
C GLU A 81 -3.68 -17.50 -13.71
N ALA A 82 -3.52 -16.73 -14.79
CA ALA A 82 -4.64 -16.30 -15.64
C ALA A 82 -5.36 -17.46 -16.37
N LYS A 83 -4.66 -18.56 -16.71
CA LYS A 83 -5.32 -19.76 -17.26
C LYS A 83 -6.14 -20.46 -16.18
N LEU A 84 -5.54 -20.69 -15.01
CA LEU A 84 -6.18 -21.39 -13.90
C LEU A 84 -7.44 -20.64 -13.42
N GLU A 85 -7.42 -19.31 -13.35
CA GLU A 85 -8.62 -18.53 -13.02
C GLU A 85 -9.64 -18.51 -14.18
N ALA A 86 -9.21 -18.54 -15.45
CA ALA A 86 -10.10 -18.61 -16.61
C ALA A 86 -10.80 -19.97 -16.81
N GLU A 87 -10.26 -21.03 -16.20
CA GLU A 87 -10.88 -22.36 -16.08
C GLU A 87 -11.82 -22.46 -14.87
N LYS A 88 -11.47 -21.81 -13.74
CA LYS A 88 -12.30 -21.77 -12.52
C LYS A 88 -13.55 -20.89 -12.64
N GLU A 89 -13.43 -19.73 -13.30
CA GLU A 89 -14.51 -18.74 -13.44
C GLU A 89 -14.81 -18.45 -14.93
N PRO A 90 -15.71 -19.25 -15.55
CA PRO A 90 -16.07 -19.10 -16.96
C PRO A 90 -16.61 -17.72 -17.35
N ILE A 91 -17.23 -16.98 -16.43
CA ILE A 91 -17.77 -15.63 -16.72
C ILE A 91 -16.63 -14.63 -16.97
N LEU A 92 -15.50 -14.78 -16.28
CA LEU A 92 -14.31 -13.93 -16.46
C LEU A 92 -13.33 -14.47 -17.50
N SER A 93 -13.54 -15.68 -18.03
CA SER A 93 -12.62 -16.33 -18.97
C SER A 93 -12.27 -15.42 -20.16
N SER A 94 -13.27 -14.87 -20.87
CA SER A 94 -13.03 -13.93 -21.99
C SER A 94 -12.27 -12.66 -21.60
N PHE A 95 -12.46 -12.16 -20.38
CA PHE A 95 -11.74 -11.00 -19.85
C PHE A 95 -10.27 -11.32 -19.54
N LEU A 96 -10.00 -12.50 -18.97
CA LEU A 96 -8.65 -12.99 -18.68
C LEU A 96 -7.87 -13.32 -19.97
N TYR A 97 -8.55 -13.91 -20.97
CA TYR A 97 -7.98 -14.11 -22.29
C TYR A 97 -7.61 -12.79 -22.97
N ALA A 98 -8.53 -11.82 -22.98
CA ALA A 98 -8.30 -10.52 -23.62
C ALA A 98 -7.27 -9.65 -22.89
N SER A 99 -7.17 -9.74 -21.55
CA SER A 99 -6.31 -8.86 -20.74
C SER A 99 -4.92 -9.43 -20.44
N ILE A 100 -4.73 -10.75 -20.54
CA ILE A 100 -3.48 -11.44 -20.22
C ILE A 100 -3.02 -12.33 -21.36
N LEU A 101 -3.82 -13.36 -21.71
CA LEU A 101 -3.33 -14.49 -22.50
C LEU A 101 -3.08 -14.14 -23.97
N ALA A 102 -3.78 -13.13 -24.49
CA ALA A 102 -3.63 -12.58 -25.84
C ALA A 102 -2.39 -11.69 -26.06
N HIS A 103 -1.61 -11.38 -25.01
CA HIS A 103 -0.40 -10.57 -25.09
C HIS A 103 0.88 -11.41 -25.08
N ASP A 104 1.98 -10.86 -25.58
CA ASP A 104 3.29 -11.51 -25.61
C ASP A 104 4.14 -11.22 -24.36
N CYS A 105 3.98 -10.04 -23.75
CA CYS A 105 4.75 -9.61 -22.57
C CYS A 105 3.92 -8.85 -21.51
N LEU A 106 4.49 -8.75 -20.30
CA LEU A 106 3.89 -8.12 -19.12
C LEU A 106 3.49 -6.65 -19.37
N GLU A 107 4.32 -5.91 -20.11
CA GLU A 107 4.11 -4.51 -20.47
C GLU A 107 2.90 -4.30 -21.38
N GLN A 108 2.66 -5.22 -22.32
CA GLN A 108 1.50 -5.18 -23.21
C GLN A 108 0.21 -5.44 -22.42
N ALA A 109 0.18 -6.50 -21.60
CA ALA A 109 -0.98 -6.81 -20.76
C ALA A 109 -1.29 -5.68 -19.77
N LEU A 110 -0.27 -5.15 -19.10
CA LEU A 110 -0.41 -3.99 -18.23
C LEU A 110 -0.94 -2.76 -18.98
N GLY A 111 -0.38 -2.42 -20.15
CA GLY A 111 -0.84 -1.29 -20.95
C GLY A 111 -2.29 -1.43 -21.42
N PHE A 112 -2.71 -2.63 -21.82
CA PHE A 112 -4.10 -2.93 -22.16
C PHE A 112 -5.04 -2.76 -20.95
N VAL A 113 -4.69 -3.32 -19.80
CA VAL A 113 -5.49 -3.20 -18.56
C VAL A 113 -5.61 -1.72 -18.14
N LEU A 114 -4.50 -0.99 -18.09
CA LEU A 114 -4.48 0.43 -17.73
C LEU A 114 -5.30 1.28 -18.70
N ALA A 115 -5.20 1.03 -20.01
CA ALA A 115 -5.97 1.75 -21.02
C ALA A 115 -7.48 1.52 -20.88
N ASN A 116 -7.91 0.26 -20.72
CA ASN A 116 -9.32 -0.06 -20.54
C ASN A 116 -9.88 0.48 -19.21
N ARG A 117 -9.05 0.59 -18.17
CA ARG A 117 -9.40 1.19 -16.87
C ARG A 117 -9.51 2.72 -16.94
N LEU A 118 -8.62 3.39 -17.67
CA LEU A 118 -8.49 4.86 -17.68
C LEU A 118 -9.25 5.56 -18.80
N GLN A 119 -9.75 4.85 -19.82
CA GLN A 119 -10.42 5.45 -20.97
C GLN A 119 -11.61 6.36 -20.62
N ASN A 120 -11.85 7.37 -21.45
CA ASN A 120 -13.05 8.20 -21.45
C ASN A 120 -13.28 8.79 -22.87
N PRO A 121 -14.34 9.59 -23.11
CA PRO A 121 -14.60 10.18 -24.43
C PRO A 121 -13.51 11.12 -24.99
N THR A 122 -12.52 11.51 -24.19
CA THR A 122 -11.39 12.38 -24.58
C THR A 122 -10.09 11.59 -24.81
N LEU A 123 -9.90 10.50 -24.06
CA LEU A 123 -8.74 9.61 -24.13
C LEU A 123 -9.24 8.18 -24.35
N LEU A 124 -9.27 7.76 -25.62
CA LEU A 124 -9.76 6.44 -26.01
C LEU A 124 -8.75 5.35 -25.59
N ALA A 125 -9.23 4.12 -25.32
CA ALA A 125 -8.36 3.01 -24.92
C ALA A 125 -7.25 2.72 -25.94
N THR A 126 -7.49 2.89 -27.24
CA THR A 126 -6.46 2.76 -28.29
C THR A 126 -5.33 3.79 -28.12
N GLN A 127 -5.69 5.07 -27.96
CA GLN A 127 -4.72 6.15 -27.74
C GLN A 127 -3.93 5.96 -26.43
N LEU A 128 -4.58 5.45 -25.39
CA LEU A 128 -3.93 5.11 -24.12
C LEU A 128 -2.98 3.92 -24.26
N MET A 129 -3.36 2.87 -25.01
CA MET A 129 -2.47 1.76 -25.34
C MET A 129 -1.24 2.24 -26.11
N ASP A 130 -1.40 3.08 -27.15
CA ASP A 130 -0.28 3.65 -27.90
C ASP A 130 0.70 4.41 -26.97
N ILE A 131 0.18 5.22 -26.05
CA ILE A 131 0.97 5.98 -25.07
C ILE A 131 1.68 5.06 -24.07
N PHE A 132 1.01 4.03 -23.56
CA PHE A 132 1.59 3.10 -22.59
C PHE A 132 2.62 2.19 -23.25
N TYR A 133 2.39 1.70 -24.47
CA TYR A 133 3.35 0.88 -25.20
C TYR A 133 4.59 1.67 -25.63
N ASP A 134 4.43 2.91 -26.15
CA ASP A 134 5.56 3.80 -26.50
C ASP A 134 6.54 3.97 -25.33
N VAL A 135 6.03 4.13 -24.11
CA VAL A 135 6.86 4.36 -22.93
C VAL A 135 7.32 3.04 -22.29
N MET A 136 6.42 2.10 -22.01
CA MET A 136 6.76 0.87 -21.28
C MET A 136 7.62 -0.10 -22.09
N MET A 137 7.53 -0.14 -23.43
CA MET A 137 8.35 -1.06 -24.25
C MET A 137 9.80 -0.57 -24.43
N HIS A 138 10.04 0.74 -24.30
CA HIS A 138 11.34 1.35 -24.61
C HIS A 138 12.13 1.84 -23.38
N ASP A 139 11.53 1.84 -22.19
CA ASP A 139 12.13 2.33 -20.95
C ASP A 139 12.46 1.17 -19.99
N ARG A 140 13.75 0.80 -19.90
CA ARG A 140 14.21 -0.35 -19.11
C ARG A 140 14.02 -0.16 -17.60
N ASP A 141 14.10 1.06 -17.10
CA ASP A 141 13.94 1.35 -15.67
C ASP A 141 12.46 1.25 -15.28
N ILE A 142 11.54 1.62 -16.18
CA ILE A 142 10.10 1.36 -16.02
C ILE A 142 9.82 -0.15 -16.06
N GLN A 143 10.39 -0.92 -17.00
CA GLN A 143 10.21 -2.38 -17.07
C GLN A 143 10.68 -3.10 -15.81
N ARG A 144 11.81 -2.67 -15.24
CA ARG A 144 12.32 -3.12 -13.94
C ARG A 144 11.39 -2.73 -12.80
N SER A 145 10.93 -1.48 -12.78
CA SER A 145 10.02 -0.98 -11.74
C SER A 145 8.69 -1.71 -11.72
N VAL A 146 8.08 -1.98 -12.88
CA VAL A 146 6.84 -2.77 -13.04
C VAL A 146 6.95 -4.12 -12.32
N ARG A 147 8.06 -4.84 -12.52
CA ARG A 147 8.32 -6.15 -11.90
C ARG A 147 8.59 -6.05 -10.40
N LEU A 148 9.38 -5.07 -9.97
CA LEU A 148 9.67 -4.87 -8.54
C LEU A 148 8.44 -4.38 -7.75
N ASP A 149 7.59 -3.55 -8.34
CA ASP A 149 6.37 -3.08 -7.71
C ASP A 149 5.33 -4.21 -7.59
N VAL A 150 5.12 -5.05 -8.63
CA VAL A 150 4.19 -6.18 -8.51
C VAL A 150 4.69 -7.25 -7.53
N GLN A 151 6.00 -7.45 -7.45
CA GLN A 151 6.63 -8.25 -6.38
C GLN A 151 6.38 -7.63 -5.00
N ALA A 152 6.48 -6.31 -4.86
CA ALA A 152 6.22 -5.60 -3.60
C ALA A 152 4.77 -5.77 -3.11
N PHE A 153 3.79 -5.85 -4.00
CA PHE A 153 2.43 -6.26 -3.64
C PHE A 153 2.40 -7.74 -3.22
N LYS A 154 2.95 -8.64 -4.05
CA LYS A 154 2.89 -10.09 -3.80
C LYS A 154 3.59 -10.56 -2.52
N ASP A 155 4.64 -9.86 -2.09
CA ASP A 155 5.43 -10.19 -0.90
C ASP A 155 4.86 -9.62 0.41
N ARG A 156 4.11 -8.50 0.34
CA ARG A 156 3.81 -7.66 1.51
C ARG A 156 2.33 -7.51 1.83
N ASP A 157 1.45 -7.60 0.82
CA ASP A 157 0.01 -7.64 1.02
C ASP A 157 -0.46 -9.10 1.15
N PRO A 158 -0.90 -9.56 2.34
CA PRO A 158 -1.38 -10.92 2.53
C PRO A 158 -2.70 -11.21 1.79
N ALA A 159 -3.41 -10.19 1.29
CA ALA A 159 -4.57 -10.33 0.41
C ALA A 159 -4.17 -10.43 -1.09
N CYS A 160 -2.91 -10.16 -1.45
CA CYS A 160 -2.41 -10.28 -2.82
C CYS A 160 -2.15 -11.76 -3.17
N LEU A 161 -3.21 -12.48 -3.51
CA LEU A 161 -3.18 -13.93 -3.74
C LEU A 161 -2.27 -14.33 -4.91
N SER A 162 -2.22 -13.55 -5.99
CA SER A 162 -1.50 -13.88 -7.24
C SER A 162 -0.93 -12.63 -7.95
N TYR A 163 0.11 -12.77 -8.76
CA TYR A 163 0.65 -11.64 -9.55
C TYR A 163 -0.39 -11.12 -10.56
N CYS A 164 -1.17 -12.03 -11.14
CA CYS A 164 -2.32 -11.76 -12.00
C CYS A 164 -3.38 -10.91 -11.28
N SER A 165 -3.71 -11.22 -10.01
CA SER A 165 -4.64 -10.39 -9.23
C SER A 165 -4.12 -8.97 -8.99
N ALA A 166 -2.82 -8.81 -8.75
CA ALA A 166 -2.19 -7.50 -8.61
C ALA A 166 -2.27 -6.68 -9.92
N LEU A 167 -1.93 -7.31 -11.05
CA LEU A 167 -1.95 -6.65 -12.36
C LEU A 167 -3.36 -6.27 -12.81
N LEU A 168 -4.37 -7.11 -12.54
CA LEU A 168 -5.75 -6.87 -12.98
C LEU A 168 -6.52 -5.88 -12.10
N TYR A 169 -6.33 -5.92 -10.77
CA TYR A 169 -7.30 -5.31 -9.84
C TYR A 169 -6.74 -4.25 -8.90
N LEU A 170 -5.45 -4.32 -8.51
CA LEU A 170 -4.92 -3.47 -7.43
C LEU A 170 -4.63 -2.05 -7.94
N LYS A 171 -5.58 -1.14 -7.72
CA LYS A 171 -5.52 0.25 -8.20
C LYS A 171 -4.32 1.06 -7.70
N GLY A 172 -3.71 0.68 -6.58
CA GLY A 172 -2.46 1.27 -6.09
C GLY A 172 -1.29 0.95 -7.03
N TYR A 173 -1.14 -0.32 -7.39
CA TYR A 173 -0.20 -0.77 -8.43
C TYR A 173 -0.49 -0.07 -9.77
N HIS A 174 -1.76 -0.01 -10.21
CA HIS A 174 -2.15 0.72 -11.43
C HIS A 174 -1.68 2.18 -11.40
N SER A 175 -1.90 2.88 -10.28
CA SER A 175 -1.55 4.29 -10.12
C SER A 175 -0.05 4.54 -10.21
N LEU A 176 0.78 3.66 -9.64
CA LEU A 176 2.24 3.73 -9.73
C LEU A 176 2.71 3.62 -11.19
N GLN A 177 2.22 2.63 -11.95
CA GLN A 177 2.70 2.41 -13.32
C GLN A 177 2.27 3.52 -14.28
N VAL A 178 1.07 4.09 -14.10
CA VAL A 178 0.61 5.24 -14.90
C VAL A 178 1.37 6.50 -14.50
N HIS A 179 1.71 6.70 -13.23
CA HIS A 179 2.62 7.78 -12.80
C HIS A 179 4.00 7.65 -13.46
N ARG A 180 4.59 6.47 -13.53
CA ARG A 180 5.89 6.26 -14.22
C ARG A 180 5.84 6.69 -15.69
N VAL A 181 4.74 6.40 -16.39
CA VAL A 181 4.52 6.91 -17.76
C VAL A 181 4.34 8.43 -17.78
N ALA A 182 3.52 9.00 -16.88
CA ALA A 182 3.35 10.44 -16.77
C ALA A 182 4.67 11.18 -16.45
N HIS A 183 5.54 10.60 -15.63
CA HIS A 183 6.88 11.11 -15.29
C HIS A 183 7.82 11.12 -16.50
N SER A 184 7.83 10.04 -17.29
CA SER A 184 8.57 9.97 -18.55
C SER A 184 8.07 11.04 -19.54
N LEU A 185 6.75 11.19 -19.70
CA LEU A 185 6.13 12.21 -20.55
C LEU A 185 6.41 13.64 -20.08
N TRP A 186 6.34 13.91 -18.78
CA TRP A 186 6.65 15.20 -18.17
C TRP A 186 8.12 15.59 -18.41
N SER A 187 9.03 14.64 -18.23
CA SER A 187 10.48 14.81 -18.45
C SER A 187 10.81 15.02 -19.93
N LYS A 188 10.07 14.35 -20.83
CA LYS A 188 10.08 14.58 -22.30
C LYS A 188 9.32 15.85 -22.72
N GLY A 189 8.92 16.71 -21.78
CA GLY A 189 8.26 18.00 -22.06
C GLY A 189 6.78 17.93 -22.43
N ARG A 190 6.17 16.74 -22.56
CA ARG A 190 4.74 16.53 -22.89
C ARG A 190 3.82 16.79 -21.68
N LYS A 191 4.05 17.90 -20.97
CA LYS A 191 3.46 18.20 -19.65
C LYS A 191 1.93 18.18 -19.63
N VAL A 192 1.26 18.68 -20.67
CA VAL A 192 -0.21 18.69 -20.76
C VAL A 192 -0.78 17.26 -20.72
N LEU A 193 -0.15 16.31 -21.42
CA LEU A 193 -0.56 14.90 -21.39
C LEU A 193 -0.25 14.25 -20.05
N ALA A 194 0.90 14.57 -19.44
CA ALA A 194 1.25 14.06 -18.12
C ALA A 194 0.24 14.53 -17.04
N LEU A 195 -0.19 15.80 -17.08
CA LEU A 195 -1.24 16.34 -16.20
C LEU A 195 -2.62 15.74 -16.51
N ALA A 196 -2.93 15.46 -17.77
CA ALA A 196 -4.16 14.75 -18.13
C ALA A 196 -4.17 13.32 -17.57
N LEU A 197 -3.04 12.60 -17.61
CA LEU A 197 -2.90 11.30 -16.97
C LEU A 197 -3.04 11.39 -15.45
N GLN A 198 -2.35 12.34 -14.77
CA GLN A 198 -2.53 12.61 -13.34
C GLN A 198 -4.01 12.77 -12.97
N SER A 199 -4.75 13.60 -13.72
CA SER A 199 -6.18 13.82 -13.52
C SER A 199 -7.00 12.53 -13.65
N ARG A 200 -6.68 11.66 -14.62
CA ARG A 200 -7.35 10.35 -14.79
C ARG A 200 -7.01 9.34 -13.70
N ILE A 201 -5.77 9.32 -13.18
CA ILE A 201 -5.41 8.52 -11.99
C ILE A 201 -6.26 8.97 -10.79
N SER A 202 -6.36 10.28 -10.57
CA SER A 202 -7.14 10.85 -9.46
C SER A 202 -8.63 10.55 -9.58
N GLU A 203 -9.20 10.68 -10.78
CA GLU A 203 -10.62 10.42 -11.05
C GLU A 203 -11.00 8.94 -10.93
N VAL A 204 -10.20 8.02 -11.50
CA VAL A 204 -10.55 6.59 -11.60
C VAL A 204 -10.07 5.78 -10.41
N PHE A 205 -8.90 6.11 -9.86
CA PHE A 205 -8.29 5.35 -8.75
C PHE A 205 -8.36 6.09 -7.41
N GLY A 206 -8.63 7.40 -7.40
CA GLY A 206 -8.60 8.20 -6.17
C GLY A 206 -7.18 8.38 -5.63
N VAL A 207 -6.18 8.46 -6.51
CA VAL A 207 -4.76 8.66 -6.20
C VAL A 207 -4.27 9.87 -6.99
N ASP A 208 -3.71 10.88 -6.32
CA ASP A 208 -3.14 12.05 -6.98
C ASP A 208 -1.61 12.08 -6.80
N ILE A 209 -0.87 11.81 -7.88
CA ILE A 209 0.59 11.87 -7.90
C ILE A 209 1.00 12.85 -8.99
N HIS A 210 1.62 13.97 -8.61
CA HIS A 210 2.06 14.96 -9.57
C HIS A 210 3.20 14.39 -10.44
N PRO A 211 3.15 14.51 -11.80
CA PRO A 211 4.12 13.86 -12.69
C PRO A 211 5.59 14.20 -12.44
N ALA A 212 5.91 15.34 -11.84
CA ALA A 212 7.29 15.69 -11.46
C ALA A 212 7.83 14.93 -10.24
N ALA A 213 6.98 14.32 -9.42
CA ALA A 213 7.36 13.61 -8.20
C ALA A 213 8.22 12.38 -8.53
N LYS A 214 9.30 12.19 -7.78
CA LYS A 214 10.28 11.12 -8.02
C LYS A 214 9.97 9.95 -7.11
N ILE A 215 9.66 8.79 -7.68
CA ILE A 215 9.29 7.59 -6.94
C ILE A 215 10.20 6.43 -7.37
N GLY A 216 10.91 5.85 -6.41
CA GLY A 216 11.80 4.70 -6.59
C GLY A 216 11.08 3.41 -6.96
N GLU A 217 11.76 2.28 -6.83
CA GLU A 217 11.27 0.95 -7.23
C GLU A 217 10.91 0.04 -6.04
N GLY A 218 10.04 -0.94 -6.27
CA GLY A 218 9.60 -1.89 -5.25
C GLY A 218 8.60 -1.28 -4.27
N ILE A 219 7.72 -0.41 -4.77
CA ILE A 219 6.80 0.37 -3.96
C ILE A 219 5.50 -0.39 -3.73
N LEU A 220 5.10 -0.52 -2.47
CA LEU A 220 3.74 -0.91 -2.11
C LEU A 220 2.91 0.37 -1.93
N LEU A 221 1.77 0.44 -2.63
CA LEU A 221 0.78 1.51 -2.48
C LEU A 221 -0.56 0.88 -2.09
N ASP A 222 -0.67 0.41 -0.85
CA ASP A 222 -1.77 -0.45 -0.44
C ASP A 222 -3.10 0.32 -0.33
N HIS A 223 -4.13 -0.29 -0.91
CA HIS A 223 -5.47 0.20 -1.26
C HIS A 223 -5.50 1.51 -2.10
N GLY A 224 -4.50 2.39 -2.01
CA GLY A 224 -4.31 3.63 -2.77
C GLY A 224 -5.25 4.79 -2.45
N THR A 225 -6.51 4.54 -2.07
CA THR A 225 -7.55 5.59 -1.94
C THR A 225 -7.11 6.79 -1.11
N GLY A 226 -7.21 8.01 -1.67
CA GLY A 226 -6.91 9.26 -0.98
C GLY A 226 -5.42 9.56 -0.81
N VAL A 227 -4.52 8.85 -1.49
CA VAL A 227 -3.09 9.18 -1.47
C VAL A 227 -2.80 10.39 -2.35
N VAL A 228 -2.04 11.35 -1.82
CA VAL A 228 -1.65 12.60 -2.49
C VAL A 228 -0.13 12.79 -2.39
N ILE A 229 0.55 12.90 -3.53
CA ILE A 229 2.01 13.07 -3.62
C ILE A 229 2.35 14.29 -4.49
N GLY A 230 2.83 15.36 -3.86
CA GLY A 230 3.02 16.66 -4.52
C GLY A 230 4.32 16.79 -5.33
N GLU A 231 4.38 17.88 -6.12
CA GLU A 231 5.33 18.11 -7.23
C GLU A 231 6.80 17.79 -6.94
N THR A 232 7.30 18.15 -5.76
CA THR A 232 8.74 18.04 -5.43
C THR A 232 9.03 16.94 -4.40
N ALA A 233 8.06 16.04 -4.19
CA ALA A 233 8.22 14.89 -3.33
C ALA A 233 9.25 13.91 -3.94
N VAL A 234 10.01 13.27 -3.05
CA VAL A 234 10.89 12.16 -3.40
C VAL A 234 10.52 10.99 -2.50
N VAL A 235 10.30 9.83 -3.10
CA VAL A 235 10.06 8.56 -2.42
C VAL A 235 11.17 7.59 -2.83
N GLY A 236 11.93 7.09 -1.85
CA GLY A 236 12.98 6.10 -2.04
C GLY A 236 12.47 4.72 -2.44
N ASN A 237 13.37 3.76 -2.50
CA ASN A 237 13.06 2.40 -2.94
C ASN A 237 12.52 1.55 -1.77
N ARG A 238 11.73 0.52 -2.10
CA ARG A 238 11.13 -0.40 -1.11
C ARG A 238 10.29 0.32 -0.06
N VAL A 239 9.69 1.47 -0.37
CA VAL A 239 8.75 2.16 0.54
C VAL A 239 7.38 1.47 0.48
N SER A 240 6.67 1.46 1.60
CA SER A 240 5.27 0.99 1.68
C SER A 240 4.38 2.12 2.21
N LEU A 241 3.41 2.55 1.41
CA LEU A 241 2.44 3.60 1.76
C LEU A 241 1.03 3.01 1.76
N MET A 242 0.25 3.32 2.80
CA MET A 242 -1.15 2.95 2.89
C MET A 242 -2.08 4.01 2.26
N HIS A 243 -3.38 3.75 2.24
CA HIS A 243 -4.41 4.71 1.87
C HIS A 243 -4.35 6.04 2.67
N GLY A 244 -4.88 7.12 2.10
CA GLY A 244 -5.01 8.43 2.74
C GLY A 244 -3.69 9.19 2.98
N VAL A 245 -2.54 8.63 2.63
CA VAL A 245 -1.24 9.24 2.90
C VAL A 245 -1.02 10.50 2.06
N THR A 246 -0.67 11.61 2.71
CA THR A 246 -0.38 12.89 2.04
C THR A 246 1.10 13.25 2.20
N LEU A 247 1.81 13.39 1.07
CA LEU A 247 3.16 13.97 0.97
C LEU A 247 3.03 15.39 0.40
N GLY A 248 2.59 16.31 1.26
CA GLY A 248 2.04 17.62 0.88
C GLY A 248 2.99 18.81 1.09
N GLY A 249 2.63 19.95 0.51
CA GLY A 249 3.34 21.21 0.66
C GLY A 249 2.89 22.03 1.87
N THR A 250 3.75 22.92 2.36
CA THR A 250 3.40 23.95 3.36
C THR A 250 3.18 25.31 2.71
N GLY A 251 1.95 25.83 2.77
CA GLY A 251 1.63 27.18 2.29
C GLY A 251 1.66 27.33 0.78
N LYS A 252 2.13 28.49 0.29
CA LYS A 252 2.06 28.92 -1.12
C LYS A 252 3.43 29.21 -1.75
N GLU A 253 4.52 28.78 -1.13
CA GLU A 253 5.87 29.09 -1.58
C GLU A 253 6.26 28.26 -2.82
N ILE A 254 7.06 28.86 -3.69
CA ILE A 254 7.52 28.25 -4.95
C ILE A 254 8.91 27.67 -4.72
N GLY A 255 9.12 26.43 -5.20
CA GLY A 255 10.37 25.70 -5.02
C GLY A 255 10.14 24.34 -4.37
N ASP A 256 11.20 23.79 -3.78
CA ASP A 256 11.16 22.48 -3.15
C ASP A 256 10.50 22.55 -1.76
N ARG A 257 9.29 22.00 -1.67
CA ARG A 257 8.32 22.22 -0.57
C ARG A 257 7.63 20.96 -0.06
N HIS A 258 8.00 19.77 -0.56
CA HIS A 258 7.34 18.49 -0.25
C HIS A 258 8.31 17.47 0.35
N PRO A 259 7.84 16.40 1.02
CA PRO A 259 8.70 15.48 1.78
C PRO A 259 9.72 14.71 0.95
N LYS A 260 10.80 14.29 1.62
CA LYS A 260 11.84 13.40 1.10
C LYS A 260 11.84 12.10 1.92
N VAL A 261 11.16 11.08 1.41
CA VAL A 261 11.04 9.77 2.06
C VAL A 261 12.20 8.88 1.64
N GLY A 262 12.97 8.41 2.61
CA GLY A 262 14.09 7.48 2.39
C GLY A 262 13.63 6.05 2.12
N ASP A 263 14.57 5.22 1.66
CA ASP A 263 14.39 3.80 1.41
C ASP A 263 13.76 3.05 2.61
N GLY A 264 13.01 1.99 2.34
CA GLY A 264 12.52 1.05 3.36
C GLY A 264 11.50 1.60 4.38
N ALA A 265 11.03 2.84 4.19
CA ALA A 265 10.10 3.49 5.12
C ALA A 265 8.67 2.92 5.03
N LEU A 266 8.00 2.81 6.18
CA LEU A 266 6.60 2.40 6.30
C LEU A 266 5.74 3.60 6.69
N ILE A 267 4.74 3.94 5.88
CA ILE A 267 3.85 5.09 6.12
C ILE A 267 2.40 4.60 6.28
N GLY A 268 1.92 4.56 7.51
CA GLY A 268 0.60 4.08 7.89
C GLY A 268 -0.57 4.91 7.39
N ALA A 269 -1.77 4.32 7.45
CA ALA A 269 -3.01 4.87 6.89
C ALA A 269 -3.30 6.31 7.34
N SER A 270 -3.68 7.18 6.40
CA SER A 270 -4.05 8.58 6.63
C SER A 270 -2.97 9.44 7.32
N ALA A 271 -1.69 9.03 7.27
CA ALA A 271 -0.59 9.86 7.75
C ALA A 271 -0.35 11.06 6.83
N THR A 272 -0.23 12.24 7.41
CA THR A 272 -0.07 13.52 6.70
C THR A 272 1.32 14.09 6.99
N ILE A 273 2.15 14.23 5.96
CA ILE A 273 3.55 14.65 6.03
C ILE A 273 3.69 15.92 5.18
N LEU A 274 4.02 17.05 5.82
CA LEU A 274 3.95 18.38 5.17
C LEU A 274 5.29 19.11 5.19
N GLY A 275 5.61 19.75 4.06
CA GLY A 275 6.79 20.61 3.90
C GLY A 275 8.01 19.86 3.36
N ASN A 276 9.10 20.58 3.14
CA ASN A 276 10.37 20.00 2.69
C ASN A 276 11.14 19.35 3.85
N ILE A 277 10.56 18.30 4.42
CA ILE A 277 11.10 17.54 5.54
C ILE A 277 11.56 16.15 5.11
N LYS A 278 12.58 15.62 5.78
CA LYS A 278 13.16 14.30 5.51
C LYS A 278 12.53 13.25 6.41
N ILE A 279 12.06 12.16 5.81
CA ILE A 279 11.73 10.92 6.52
C ILE A 279 12.89 9.97 6.31
N GLY A 280 13.64 9.66 7.36
CA GLY A 280 14.87 8.87 7.27
C GLY A 280 14.64 7.44 6.77
N GLN A 281 15.71 6.82 6.26
CA GLN A 281 15.69 5.42 5.82
C GLN A 281 15.17 4.50 6.94
N GLY A 282 14.26 3.59 6.58
CA GLY A 282 13.66 2.63 7.51
C GLY A 282 12.82 3.25 8.62
N ALA A 283 12.43 4.52 8.53
CA ALA A 283 11.54 5.13 9.51
C ALA A 283 10.09 4.62 9.36
N MET A 284 9.34 4.64 10.46
CA MET A 284 7.95 4.19 10.53
C MET A 284 7.05 5.34 11.00
N ILE A 285 6.04 5.67 10.19
CA ILE A 285 5.03 6.67 10.49
C ILE A 285 3.73 5.95 10.87
N ALA A 286 3.29 6.09 12.12
CA ALA A 286 2.03 5.48 12.58
C ALA A 286 0.82 6.12 11.87
N ALA A 287 -0.27 5.36 11.73
CA ALA A 287 -1.51 5.82 11.09
C ALA A 287 -2.06 7.10 11.74
N GLY A 288 -2.65 7.98 10.93
CA GLY A 288 -3.25 9.26 11.35
C GLY A 288 -2.27 10.33 11.85
N SER A 289 -0.95 10.11 11.76
CA SER A 289 0.04 11.05 12.29
C SER A 289 0.21 12.31 11.43
N LEU A 290 0.42 13.46 12.07
CA LEU A 290 0.72 14.73 11.40
C LEU A 290 2.20 15.09 11.57
N VAL A 291 3.02 14.81 10.55
CA VAL A 291 4.47 14.99 10.56
C VAL A 291 4.85 16.34 9.96
N LEU A 292 5.48 17.19 10.78
CA LEU A 292 5.83 18.59 10.45
C LEU A 292 7.34 18.91 10.64
N LYS A 293 8.17 17.87 10.84
CA LYS A 293 9.61 17.97 11.12
C LYS A 293 10.33 16.74 10.58
N ASP A 294 11.64 16.85 10.34
CA ASP A 294 12.49 15.72 9.97
C ASP A 294 12.36 14.55 10.97
N VAL A 295 12.27 13.33 10.44
CA VAL A 295 12.15 12.08 11.19
C VAL A 295 13.46 11.29 11.05
N PRO A 296 14.16 10.98 12.14
CA PRO A 296 15.43 10.24 12.08
C PRO A 296 15.31 8.85 11.41
N PRO A 297 16.37 8.36 10.73
CA PRO A 297 16.40 7.00 10.19
C PRO A 297 16.12 5.94 11.26
N ARG A 298 15.33 4.92 10.91
CA ARG A 298 14.86 3.85 11.81
C ARG A 298 14.17 4.34 13.08
N SER A 299 13.62 5.56 13.10
CA SER A 299 12.74 5.99 14.18
C SER A 299 11.28 5.72 13.86
N MET A 300 10.49 5.45 14.91
CA MET A 300 9.05 5.32 14.84
C MET A 300 8.42 6.62 15.37
N VAL A 301 7.47 7.20 14.64
CA VAL A 301 6.76 8.43 15.05
C VAL A 301 5.25 8.25 15.05
N ALA A 302 4.58 8.91 16.01
CA ALA A 302 3.12 8.91 16.13
C ALA A 302 2.56 10.25 16.62
N GLY A 303 1.30 10.53 16.27
CA GLY A 303 0.47 11.57 16.87
C GLY A 303 0.32 12.86 16.06
N ILE A 304 -0.37 13.84 16.66
CA ILE A 304 -0.72 15.14 16.06
C ILE A 304 -0.36 16.28 17.03
N PRO A 305 0.70 17.07 16.77
CA PRO A 305 1.78 16.80 15.81
C PRO A 305 2.62 15.59 16.24
N ALA A 306 3.22 14.91 15.27
CA ALA A 306 3.94 13.67 15.48
C ALA A 306 5.22 13.88 16.32
N LYS A 307 5.54 12.88 17.15
CA LYS A 307 6.77 12.81 17.95
C LYS A 307 7.42 11.44 17.76
N VAL A 308 8.74 11.35 17.94
CA VAL A 308 9.43 10.06 18.06
C VAL A 308 8.91 9.34 19.31
N ILE A 309 8.48 8.10 19.11
CA ILE A 309 7.95 7.20 20.15
C ILE A 309 8.87 6.00 20.40
N GLY A 310 9.69 5.63 19.41
CA GLY A 310 10.64 4.53 19.54
C GLY A 310 11.58 4.45 18.35
N TYR A 311 12.30 3.34 18.25
CA TYR A 311 13.14 2.99 17.12
C TYR A 311 12.77 1.60 16.61
N VAL A 312 13.11 1.32 15.35
CA VAL A 312 12.81 0.07 14.65
C VAL A 312 14.11 -0.72 14.53
N ASP A 313 14.12 -1.96 15.03
CA ASP A 313 15.27 -2.86 14.91
C ASP A 313 15.36 -3.48 13.51
N GLU A 314 14.22 -3.73 12.85
CA GLU A 314 14.20 -4.07 11.43
C GLU A 314 14.76 -2.94 10.55
N LYS A 315 15.56 -3.33 9.55
CA LYS A 315 16.23 -2.38 8.66
C LYS A 315 15.26 -1.63 7.72
N ASP A 316 14.30 -2.36 7.17
CA ASP A 316 13.28 -1.87 6.22
C ASP A 316 11.89 -2.35 6.73
N PRO A 317 11.22 -1.66 7.68
CA PRO A 317 9.90 -2.05 8.21
C PRO A 317 8.80 -2.10 7.15
N SER A 318 9.00 -1.43 6.01
CA SER A 318 8.14 -1.54 4.83
C SER A 318 7.96 -2.97 4.32
N LEU A 319 8.90 -3.88 4.62
CA LEU A 319 8.84 -5.29 4.22
C LEU A 319 8.05 -6.17 5.19
N THR A 320 7.92 -5.76 6.46
CA THR A 320 7.23 -6.57 7.49
C THR A 320 5.79 -6.15 7.70
N MET A 321 5.40 -4.95 7.24
CA MET A 321 4.05 -4.37 7.38
C MET A 321 3.50 -4.36 8.81
N LYS A 322 4.39 -4.41 9.82
CA LYS A 322 4.04 -4.28 11.23
C LYS A 322 3.58 -2.85 11.51
N HIS A 323 2.27 -2.63 11.55
CA HIS A 323 1.68 -1.33 11.87
C HIS A 323 1.65 -1.01 13.36
N ASP A 324 1.94 -1.99 14.22
CA ASP A 324 1.92 -1.85 15.68
C ASP A 324 3.07 -0.97 16.18
N ALA A 325 2.76 0.29 16.49
CA ALA A 325 3.43 0.97 17.58
C ALA A 325 3.11 0.20 18.87
N SER A 326 4.12 -0.47 19.44
CA SER A 326 3.91 -1.63 20.32
C SER A 326 3.02 -1.33 21.54
N LYS A 327 2.30 -2.36 22.02
CA LYS A 327 1.57 -2.29 23.31
C LYS A 327 2.47 -1.79 24.43
N GLU A 328 3.71 -2.28 24.49
CA GLU A 328 4.73 -1.88 25.47
C GLU A 328 4.97 -0.36 25.46
N PHE A 329 4.98 0.28 24.28
CA PHE A 329 5.09 1.75 24.21
C PHE A 329 3.87 2.44 24.82
N PHE A 330 2.64 2.01 24.47
CA PHE A 330 1.43 2.60 25.04
C PHE A 330 1.28 2.32 26.55
N GLU A 331 1.74 1.16 27.02
CA GLU A 331 1.80 0.80 28.44
C GLU A 331 2.83 1.67 29.18
N HIS A 332 4.04 1.88 28.63
CA HIS A 332 5.02 2.80 29.20
C HIS A 332 4.55 4.26 29.23
N VAL A 333 3.86 4.74 28.18
CA VAL A 333 3.25 6.08 28.19
C VAL A 333 2.12 6.17 29.21
N ALA A 334 1.29 5.13 29.36
CA ALA A 334 0.23 5.09 30.36
C ALA A 334 0.80 5.09 31.79
N VAL A 335 1.94 4.45 32.03
CA VAL A 335 2.67 4.51 33.30
C VAL A 335 3.25 5.91 33.54
N GLN A 336 4.01 6.48 32.59
CA GLN A 336 4.55 7.85 32.75
C GLN A 336 3.44 8.92 32.95
N CYS A 337 2.28 8.78 32.30
CA CYS A 337 1.12 9.65 32.53
C CYS A 337 0.43 9.46 33.89
N ARG A 338 0.63 8.33 34.57
CA ARG A 338 0.22 8.13 35.96
C ARG A 338 1.24 8.76 36.91
N ASP A 339 2.53 8.47 36.72
CA ASP A 339 3.60 8.95 37.60
C ASP A 339 3.72 10.48 37.59
N THR A 340 3.59 11.12 36.43
CA THR A 340 3.57 12.60 36.32
C THR A 340 2.33 13.23 36.98
N ARG A 341 1.18 12.55 37.00
CA ARG A 341 0.00 12.99 37.77
C ARG A 341 0.19 12.80 39.27
N SER A 342 0.84 11.72 39.70
CA SER A 342 1.17 11.47 41.11
C SER A 342 2.19 12.50 41.65
N ALA A 343 3.23 12.81 40.87
CA ALA A 343 4.28 13.75 41.26
C ALA A 343 3.81 15.22 41.38
N GLY A 344 2.72 15.60 40.70
CA GLY A 344 2.13 16.94 40.78
C GLY A 344 1.38 17.23 42.09
N GLY A 345 1.18 16.24 42.96
CA GLY A 345 0.27 16.33 44.11
C GLY A 345 0.80 17.02 45.38
N HIS A 346 2.06 17.46 45.44
CA HIS A 346 2.67 17.99 46.68
C HIS A 346 3.52 19.25 46.46
N SER A 347 2.93 20.44 46.64
CA SER A 347 3.63 21.59 47.23
C SER A 347 2.68 22.69 47.73
N SER A 348 3.07 23.33 48.84
CA SER A 348 2.55 24.59 49.39
C SER A 348 1.07 24.71 49.79
N GLU A 349 0.72 24.17 50.96
CA GLU A 349 0.02 25.01 51.93
C GLU A 349 1.07 25.78 52.76
N ARG A 350 1.05 27.11 52.68
CA ARG A 350 1.89 27.98 53.52
C ARG A 350 1.12 28.35 54.79
N THR A 351 1.75 28.15 55.94
CA THR A 351 1.21 28.50 57.25
C THR A 351 1.03 30.02 57.41
N HIS A 352 -0.21 30.50 57.29
CA HIS A 352 -0.59 31.79 57.84
C HIS A 352 -0.86 31.67 59.35
N ARG A 353 0.11 32.11 60.17
CA ARG A 353 -0.19 32.54 61.55
C ARG A 353 -0.68 33.98 61.54
N SER A 354 -1.69 34.26 62.36
CA SER A 354 -2.15 35.60 62.74
C SER A 354 -2.84 35.43 64.09
N THR A 355 -2.74 36.47 64.95
CA THR A 355 -2.97 36.44 66.41
C THR A 355 -2.08 35.44 67.15
#